data_AF-A0A8D8I9P0-F1
#
_entry.id   AF-A0A8D8I9P0-F1
#
_cell.length_a   1.000
_cell.length_b   1.000
_cell.length_c   1.000
_cell.angle_alpha   90.00
_cell.angle_beta   90.00
_cell.angle_gamma   90.00
#
_symmetry.space_group_name_H-M   'P 1'
#
loop_
_entity.id
_entity.type
_entity.pdbx_description
1 polymer ?
#
loop_
_entity_poly.entity_id
_entity_poly.type
_entity_poly.pdbx_seq_one_letter_code
_entity_poly.pdbx_strand_id
1 'polypeptide(L)'
;MASKRKPIHTQPNASPRPNMNFRPGMNDTTARAEAKGTRPTATPTSIREVLTMMVLHVCKKIIFFDTNLKVPLYLGSLFFVSLIGDFLPYPKTYLARSDNLFNVYFVKMGWAWTLLFALPFLAMSSVTICCGDHQRLVRNHLPRLGIATGFWFVWTKFFNIIESSYGRCSVRGFDSKSSCLKAGHLWSGFD
;
A
#
# COMPACT_ATOMS: atom_id res chain seq x y z
N MET A 1 10.98 -2.00 -81.03
CA MET A 1 10.94 -3.26 -80.28
C MET A 1 11.81 -3.10 -79.03
N ALA A 2 11.19 -2.84 -77.88
CA ALA A 2 11.91 -2.60 -76.62
C ALA A 2 11.80 -3.84 -75.72
N SER A 3 12.96 -4.32 -75.28
CA SER A 3 13.18 -5.61 -74.62
C SER A 3 12.63 -5.67 -73.19
N LYS A 4 11.80 -6.68 -72.90
CA LYS A 4 11.26 -7.01 -71.57
C LYS A 4 12.38 -7.61 -70.70
N ARG A 5 12.78 -6.93 -69.61
CA ARG A 5 13.72 -7.49 -68.63
C ARG A 5 13.01 -8.54 -67.74
N LYS A 6 13.61 -9.73 -67.61
CA LYS A 6 13.16 -10.82 -66.74
C LYS A 6 13.43 -10.49 -65.25
N PRO A 7 12.54 -10.84 -64.31
CA PRO A 7 12.81 -10.72 -62.89
C PRO A 7 13.78 -11.80 -62.39
N ILE A 8 14.79 -11.36 -61.64
CA ILE A 8 15.81 -12.17 -60.95
C ILE A 8 15.33 -12.36 -59.51
N HIS A 9 14.46 -13.34 -59.25
CA HIS A 9 14.41 -14.02 -57.96
C HIS A 9 13.51 -15.27 -58.05
N THR A 10 14.12 -16.44 -58.11
CA THR A 10 13.45 -17.72 -57.87
C THR A 10 13.74 -18.09 -56.42
N GLN A 11 12.75 -18.05 -55.53
CA GLN A 11 12.88 -18.62 -54.19
C GLN A 11 12.33 -20.04 -54.18
N PRO A 12 13.13 -21.07 -53.92
CA PRO A 12 12.64 -22.39 -53.59
C PRO A 12 12.31 -22.46 -52.10
N ASN A 13 11.17 -23.07 -51.75
CA ASN A 13 10.73 -23.42 -50.39
C ASN A 13 10.48 -22.26 -49.40
N ALA A 14 9.29 -21.67 -49.49
CA ALA A 14 8.72 -20.91 -48.37
C ALA A 14 8.07 -21.86 -47.35
N SER A 15 8.73 -22.08 -46.22
CA SER A 15 8.13 -22.63 -45.00
C SER A 15 7.02 -21.69 -44.48
N PRO A 16 5.91 -22.21 -43.91
CA PRO A 16 4.79 -21.37 -43.52
C PRO A 16 5.18 -20.51 -42.31
N ARG A 17 5.11 -19.18 -42.48
CA ARG A 17 5.30 -18.22 -41.39
C ARG A 17 4.15 -18.40 -40.38
N PRO A 18 4.42 -18.39 -39.06
CA PRO A 18 3.36 -18.49 -38.08
C PRO A 18 2.44 -17.26 -38.18
N ASN A 19 1.16 -17.53 -38.38
CA ASN A 19 0.10 -16.52 -38.40
C ASN A 19 -0.02 -15.90 -37.00
N MET A 20 0.51 -14.69 -36.82
CA MET A 20 0.37 -13.97 -35.55
C MET A 20 -1.06 -13.42 -35.44
N ASN A 21 -1.94 -14.21 -34.82
CA ASN A 21 -3.30 -13.80 -34.43
C ASN A 21 -3.23 -12.71 -33.35
N PHE A 22 -3.07 -11.45 -33.76
CA PHE A 22 -3.11 -10.29 -32.86
C PHE A 22 -4.52 -9.87 -32.43
N ARG A 23 -5.57 -10.62 -32.81
CA ARG A 23 -6.95 -10.41 -32.34
C ARG A 23 -7.67 -11.75 -32.14
N PRO A 24 -8.16 -12.05 -30.92
CA PRO A 24 -9.07 -13.16 -30.73
C PRO A 24 -10.42 -12.82 -31.40
N GLY A 25 -10.84 -13.65 -32.35
CA GLY A 25 -12.24 -13.91 -32.73
C GLY A 25 -13.15 -12.71 -32.98
N MET A 26 -13.03 -12.08 -34.14
CA MET A 26 -14.14 -11.31 -34.74
C MET A 26 -14.57 -12.05 -36.00
N ASN A 27 -15.79 -12.54 -36.03
CA ASN A 27 -16.34 -13.35 -37.12
C ASN A 27 -16.48 -12.49 -38.38
N ASP A 28 -15.55 -12.68 -39.33
CA ASP A 28 -15.31 -11.78 -40.47
C ASP A 28 -16.34 -11.89 -41.62
N THR A 29 -17.39 -12.71 -41.46
CA THR A 29 -18.44 -12.89 -42.47
C THR A 29 -19.58 -11.88 -42.36
N THR A 30 -19.73 -11.18 -41.24
CA THR A 30 -20.78 -10.15 -41.06
C THR A 30 -20.26 -8.72 -41.17
N ALA A 31 -18.94 -8.50 -41.10
CA ALA A 31 -18.35 -7.16 -41.03
C ALA A 31 -18.15 -6.49 -42.42
N ARG A 32 -18.22 -7.25 -43.51
CA ARG A 32 -17.86 -6.74 -44.85
C ARG A 32 -19.05 -6.18 -45.65
N ALA A 33 -20.28 -6.32 -45.18
CA ALA A 33 -21.48 -5.89 -45.92
C ALA A 33 -21.90 -4.43 -45.67
N GLU A 34 -21.38 -3.75 -44.64
CA GLU A 34 -21.70 -2.35 -44.33
C GLU A 34 -20.44 -1.50 -44.09
N ALA A 35 -19.54 -1.44 -45.07
CA ALA A 35 -18.45 -0.47 -45.05
C ALA A 35 -18.90 0.85 -45.69
N LYS A 36 -19.77 1.61 -44.99
CA LYS A 36 -20.04 3.03 -45.27
C LYS A 36 -20.03 3.82 -43.95
N GLY A 37 -18.95 4.58 -43.73
CA GLY A 37 -18.94 5.68 -42.76
C GLY A 37 -18.27 5.41 -41.41
N THR A 38 -17.18 6.14 -41.16
CA THR A 38 -16.48 6.39 -39.88
C THR A 38 -15.99 5.18 -39.07
N ARG A 39 -14.80 5.32 -38.46
CA ARG A 39 -14.19 4.30 -37.60
C ARG A 39 -15.20 3.90 -36.50
N PRO A 40 -15.29 2.62 -36.11
CA PRO A 40 -16.16 2.18 -35.02
C PRO A 40 -15.93 3.09 -33.80
N THR A 41 -16.97 3.76 -33.32
CA THR A 41 -16.90 4.59 -32.11
C THR A 41 -16.52 3.68 -30.95
N ALA A 42 -15.68 4.19 -30.04
CA ALA A 42 -15.34 3.46 -28.82
C ALA A 42 -16.61 2.97 -28.13
N THR A 43 -16.60 1.73 -27.64
CA THR A 43 -17.72 1.18 -26.86
C THR A 43 -18.07 2.15 -25.73
N PRO A 44 -19.36 2.39 -25.44
CA PRO A 44 -19.74 3.35 -24.40
C PRO A 44 -19.04 2.99 -23.09
N THR A 45 -18.15 3.87 -22.63
CA THR A 45 -17.42 3.68 -21.37
C THR A 45 -18.44 3.57 -20.24
N SER A 46 -18.37 2.48 -19.50
CA SER A 46 -19.31 2.22 -18.41
C SER A 46 -19.13 3.26 -17.31
N ILE A 47 -20.21 3.67 -16.63
CA ILE A 47 -20.15 4.59 -15.47
C ILE A 47 -19.16 4.05 -14.42
N ARG A 48 -19.08 2.72 -14.26
CA ARG A 48 -18.11 2.06 -13.36
C ARG A 48 -16.67 2.33 -13.78
N GLU A 49 -16.36 2.30 -15.07
CA GLU A 49 -15.01 2.55 -15.59
C GLU A 49 -14.60 4.01 -15.43
N VAL A 50 -15.53 4.95 -15.63
CA VAL A 50 -15.27 6.37 -15.40
C VAL A 50 -14.97 6.64 -13.92
N LEU A 51 -15.77 6.07 -13.02
CA LEU A 51 -15.56 6.20 -11.57
C LEU A 51 -14.23 5.59 -11.12
N THR A 52 -13.87 4.38 -11.61
CA THR A 52 -12.58 3.77 -11.26
C THR A 52 -11.41 4.58 -11.79
N MET A 53 -11.48 5.11 -13.01
CA MET A 53 -10.45 5.99 -13.57
C MET A 53 -10.30 7.29 -12.76
N MET A 54 -11.40 7.87 -12.29
CA MET A 54 -11.38 9.05 -11.43
C MET A 54 -10.68 8.75 -10.10
N VAL A 55 -11.04 7.64 -9.44
CA VAL A 55 -10.40 7.22 -8.18
C VAL A 55 -8.91 6.95 -8.37
N LEU A 56 -8.53 6.23 -9.43
CA LEU A 56 -7.12 5.96 -9.74
C LEU A 56 -6.34 7.24 -10.01
N HIS A 57 -6.94 8.23 -10.67
CA HIS A 57 -6.31 9.52 -10.90
C HIS A 57 -6.01 10.26 -9.59
N VAL A 58 -6.98 10.28 -8.66
CA VAL A 58 -6.80 10.89 -7.33
C VAL A 58 -5.73 10.15 -6.54
N CYS A 59 -5.81 8.82 -6.47
CA CYS A 59 -4.81 8.00 -5.78
C CYS A 59 -3.41 8.22 -6.36
N LYS A 60 -3.27 8.25 -7.69
CA LYS A 60 -2.00 8.53 -8.37
C LYS A 60 -1.48 9.91 -7.98
N LYS A 61 -2.32 10.94 -7.97
CA LYS A 61 -1.93 12.30 -7.61
C LYS A 61 -1.44 12.40 -6.16
N ILE A 62 -2.05 11.66 -5.24
CA ILE A 62 -1.63 11.62 -3.83
C ILE A 62 -0.33 10.81 -3.65
N ILE A 63 -0.20 9.67 -4.33
CA ILE A 63 0.97 8.79 -4.20
C ILE A 63 2.22 9.41 -4.83
N PHE A 64 2.09 10.01 -6.01
CA PHE A 64 3.22 10.57 -6.79
C PHE A 64 3.45 12.07 -6.52
N PHE A 65 3.17 12.53 -5.31
CA PHE A 65 3.56 13.87 -4.89
C PHE A 65 5.09 13.98 -4.76
N ASP A 66 5.67 15.06 -5.25
CA ASP A 66 7.12 15.25 -5.29
C ASP A 66 7.76 15.04 -3.91
N THR A 67 8.76 14.16 -3.86
CA THR A 67 9.37 13.73 -2.59
C THR A 67 10.06 14.90 -1.88
N ASN A 68 10.65 15.83 -2.66
CA ASN A 68 11.30 17.03 -2.14
C ASN A 68 10.33 17.96 -1.39
N LEU A 69 9.04 17.97 -1.74
CA LEU A 69 8.02 18.75 -1.03
C LEU A 69 7.32 17.93 0.05
N LYS A 70 7.19 16.62 -0.16
CA LYS A 70 6.58 15.67 0.77
C LYS A 70 7.30 15.62 2.12
N VAL A 71 8.63 15.53 2.09
CA VAL A 71 9.46 15.43 3.29
C VAL A 71 9.32 16.67 4.20
N PRO A 72 9.55 17.92 3.73
CA PRO A 72 9.42 19.09 4.59
C PRO A 72 7.98 19.30 5.04
N LEU A 73 6.98 18.97 4.21
CA LEU A 73 5.58 19.04 4.63
C LEU A 73 5.28 18.10 5.79
N TYR A 74 5.76 16.85 5.74
CA TYR A 74 5.61 15.91 6.85
C TYR A 74 6.35 16.34 8.10
N LEU A 75 7.61 16.75 7.98
CA LEU A 75 8.41 17.23 9.12
C LEU A 75 7.82 18.49 9.74
N GLY A 76 7.39 19.45 8.92
CA GLY A 76 6.70 20.66 9.38
C GLY A 76 5.40 20.32 10.08
N SER A 77 4.56 19.48 9.49
CA SER A 77 3.30 19.06 10.12
C SER A 77 3.54 18.36 11.46
N LEU A 78 4.55 17.47 11.55
CA LEU A 78 4.91 16.81 12.79
C LEU A 78 5.34 17.82 13.85
N PHE A 79 6.22 18.76 13.49
CA PHE A 79 6.68 19.81 14.40
C PHE A 79 5.51 20.66 14.93
N PHE A 80 4.63 21.12 14.05
CA PHE A 80 3.47 21.93 14.48
C PHE A 80 2.50 21.13 15.35
N VAL A 81 2.23 19.86 15.03
CA VAL A 81 1.35 19.01 15.85
C VAL A 81 1.96 18.74 17.22
N SER A 82 3.27 18.47 17.30
CA SER A 82 3.97 18.32 18.57
C SER A 82 3.91 19.60 19.42
N LEU A 83 4.15 20.76 18.79
CA LEU A 83 4.08 22.06 19.46
C LEU A 83 2.66 22.31 20.01
N ILE A 84 1.62 22.04 19.22
CA ILE A 84 0.22 22.13 19.68
C ILE A 84 -0.04 21.17 20.86
N GLY A 85 0.49 19.95 20.80
CA GLY A 85 0.37 18.95 21.86
C GLY A 85 1.02 19.35 23.19
N ASP A 86 2.12 20.12 23.13
CA ASP A 86 2.79 20.63 24.33
C ASP A 86 2.01 21.76 25.02
N PHE A 87 1.27 22.59 24.25
CA PHE A 87 0.52 23.72 24.80
C PHE A 87 -0.95 23.42 25.12
N LEU A 88 -1.54 22.37 24.54
CA LEU A 88 -2.94 22.01 24.78
C LEU A 88 -3.04 20.80 25.71
N PRO A 89 -3.62 20.94 26.93
CA PRO A 89 -3.87 19.79 27.78
C PRO A 89 -4.89 18.86 27.10
N TYR A 90 -4.50 17.61 26.87
CA TYR A 90 -5.36 16.64 26.22
C TYR A 90 -6.64 16.39 27.03
N PRO A 91 -7.83 16.60 26.45
CA PRO A 91 -9.07 16.40 27.19
C PRO A 91 -9.24 14.92 27.51
N LYS A 92 -9.59 14.60 28.77
CA LYS A 92 -9.89 13.23 29.23
C LYS A 92 -11.21 12.73 28.65
N THR A 93 -11.17 12.39 27.37
CA THR A 93 -12.31 11.87 26.60
C THR A 93 -12.43 10.35 26.76
N TYR A 94 -13.60 9.79 26.45
CA TYR A 94 -13.87 8.35 26.53
C TYR A 94 -12.87 7.50 25.72
N LEU A 95 -12.42 8.01 24.57
CA LEU A 95 -11.43 7.33 23.71
C LEU A 95 -10.00 7.39 24.27
N ALA A 96 -9.70 8.36 25.15
CA ALA A 96 -8.40 8.47 25.81
C ALA A 96 -8.26 7.54 27.02
N ARG A 97 -9.34 6.85 27.43
CA ARG A 97 -9.28 5.95 28.58
C ARG A 97 -8.70 4.59 28.18
N SER A 98 -7.72 4.13 28.96
CA SER A 98 -6.91 2.95 28.64
C SER A 98 -7.65 1.62 28.70
N ASP A 99 -8.78 1.57 29.41
CA ASP A 99 -9.70 0.45 29.62
C ASP A 99 -10.75 0.30 28.51
N ASN A 100 -10.86 1.29 27.61
CA ASN A 100 -11.84 1.24 26.53
C ASN A 100 -11.53 0.11 25.55
N LEU A 101 -12.59 -0.59 25.12
CA LEU A 101 -12.51 -1.69 24.15
C LEU A 101 -11.77 -1.27 22.88
N PHE A 102 -12.03 -0.06 22.39
CA PHE A 102 -11.35 0.49 21.22
C PHE A 102 -9.85 0.68 21.45
N ASN A 103 -9.42 1.15 22.62
CA ASN A 103 -8.00 1.28 22.91
C ASN A 103 -7.31 -0.10 22.97
N VAL A 104 -7.97 -1.08 23.60
CA VAL A 104 -7.42 -2.44 23.75
C VAL A 104 -7.32 -3.17 22.42
N TYR A 105 -8.33 -3.08 21.55
CA TYR A 105 -8.38 -3.86 20.30
C TYR A 105 -7.91 -3.07 19.08
N PHE A 106 -8.17 -1.78 18.99
CA PHE A 106 -7.81 -0.99 17.82
C PHE A 106 -6.38 -0.45 17.95
N VAL A 107 -6.08 0.22 19.06
CA VAL A 107 -4.79 0.90 19.25
C VAL A 107 -3.69 -0.11 19.57
N LYS A 108 -3.89 -1.01 20.54
CA LYS A 108 -2.83 -1.99 20.90
C LYS A 108 -2.58 -3.05 19.82
N MET A 109 -3.59 -3.39 18.99
CA MET A 109 -3.41 -4.29 17.84
C MET A 109 -3.24 -3.57 16.51
N GLY A 110 -2.85 -2.29 16.51
CA GLY A 110 -2.65 -1.50 15.28
C GLY A 110 -1.82 -2.20 14.20
N TRP A 111 -0.77 -2.91 14.60
CA TRP A 111 0.07 -3.67 13.67
C TRP A 111 -0.62 -4.90 13.08
N ALA A 112 -1.49 -5.58 13.83
CA ALA A 112 -2.25 -6.71 13.32
C ALA A 112 -3.19 -6.27 12.19
N TRP A 113 -3.85 -5.13 12.36
CA TRP A 113 -4.68 -4.51 11.31
C TRP A 113 -3.85 -4.12 10.08
N THR A 114 -2.64 -3.60 10.30
CA THR A 114 -1.71 -3.29 9.20
C THR A 114 -1.33 -4.55 8.42
N LEU A 115 -0.99 -5.64 9.11
CA LEU A 115 -0.67 -6.93 8.49
C LEU A 115 -1.87 -7.53 7.74
N LEU A 116 -3.08 -7.37 8.26
CA LEU A 116 -4.31 -7.84 7.63
C LEU A 116 -4.50 -7.28 6.23
N PHE A 117 -4.10 -6.03 5.97
CA PHE A 117 -4.18 -5.43 4.63
C PHE A 117 -2.88 -5.59 3.82
N ALA A 118 -1.73 -5.51 4.47
CA ALA A 118 -0.43 -5.61 3.81
C ALA A 118 -0.18 -7.00 3.21
N LEU A 119 -0.54 -8.08 3.92
CA LEU A 119 -0.31 -9.45 3.46
C LEU A 119 -1.14 -9.80 2.20
N PRO A 120 -2.47 -9.55 2.15
CA PRO A 120 -3.24 -9.75 0.92
C PRO A 120 -2.76 -8.85 -0.23
N PHE A 121 -2.39 -7.60 0.04
CA PHE A 121 -1.83 -6.73 -0.98
C PHE A 121 -0.54 -7.29 -1.58
N LEU A 122 0.36 -7.80 -0.73
CA LEU A 122 1.59 -8.45 -1.19
C LEU A 122 1.30 -9.73 -1.98
N ALA A 123 0.32 -10.53 -1.57
CA ALA A 123 -0.10 -11.73 -2.30
C ALA A 123 -0.72 -11.39 -3.67
N MET A 124 -1.60 -10.38 -3.75
CA MET A 124 -2.16 -9.95 -5.04
C MET A 124 -1.07 -9.36 -5.95
N SER A 125 -0.15 -8.58 -5.38
CA SER A 125 0.97 -8.00 -6.13
C SER A 125 1.94 -9.06 -6.64
N SER A 126 2.14 -10.16 -5.91
CA SER A 126 3.00 -11.26 -6.35
C SER A 126 2.41 -12.00 -7.56
N VAL A 127 1.11 -12.23 -7.56
CA VAL A 127 0.41 -12.87 -8.68
C VAL A 127 0.43 -11.98 -9.92
N THR A 128 0.18 -10.68 -9.76
CA THR A 128 0.06 -9.73 -10.88
C THR A 128 1.39 -9.25 -11.45
N ILE A 129 2.38 -8.95 -10.60
CA ILE A 129 3.66 -8.35 -11.03
C ILE A 129 4.74 -9.41 -11.22
N CYS A 130 4.74 -10.46 -10.38
CA CYS A 130 5.78 -11.49 -10.41
C CYS A 130 5.34 -12.79 -11.10
N CYS A 131 4.18 -12.80 -11.78
CA CYS A 131 3.62 -13.97 -12.48
C CYS A 131 3.58 -15.25 -11.61
N GLY A 132 3.39 -15.11 -10.28
CA GLY A 132 3.38 -16.25 -9.35
C GLY A 132 4.77 -16.74 -8.93
N ASP A 133 5.85 -16.02 -9.21
CA ASP A 133 7.19 -16.34 -8.67
C ASP A 133 7.27 -15.99 -7.17
N HIS A 134 6.99 -16.99 -6.34
CA HIS A 134 7.00 -16.88 -4.88
C HIS A 134 8.42 -16.61 -4.33
N GLN A 135 9.48 -17.02 -5.04
CA GLN A 135 10.86 -16.82 -4.57
C GLN A 135 11.25 -15.34 -4.63
N ARG A 136 10.83 -14.64 -5.67
CA ARG A 136 11.06 -13.20 -5.81
C ARG A 136 10.27 -12.38 -4.78
N LEU A 137 9.05 -12.83 -4.44
CA LEU A 137 8.24 -12.24 -3.36
C LEU A 137 8.95 -12.36 -2.01
N VAL A 138 9.36 -13.57 -1.66
CA VAL A 138 10.00 -13.89 -0.37
C VAL A 138 11.33 -13.17 -0.22
N ARG A 139 12.13 -13.05 -1.28
CA ARG A 139 13.44 -12.41 -1.19
C ARG A 139 13.39 -10.88 -1.15
N ASN A 140 12.45 -10.26 -1.85
CA ASN A 140 12.50 -8.81 -2.06
C ASN A 140 11.46 -8.02 -1.24
N HIS A 141 10.31 -8.62 -0.92
CA HIS A 141 9.18 -7.90 -0.32
C HIS A 141 8.94 -8.30 1.14
N LEU A 142 9.01 -9.59 1.47
CA LEU A 142 8.86 -10.07 2.85
C LEU A 142 9.87 -9.48 3.85
N PRO A 143 11.16 -9.27 3.51
CA PRO A 143 12.11 -8.67 4.44
C PRO A 143 11.74 -7.24 4.83
N ARG A 144 11.10 -6.49 3.93
CA ARG A 144 10.61 -5.13 4.24
C ARG A 144 9.55 -5.16 5.32
N LEU A 145 8.64 -6.14 5.26
CA LEU A 145 7.61 -6.34 6.27
C LEU A 145 8.20 -6.82 7.61
N GLY A 146 9.22 -7.69 7.54
CA GLY A 146 9.97 -8.12 8.72
C GLY A 146 10.68 -6.96 9.42
N ILE A 147 11.41 -6.14 8.67
CA ILE A 147 12.08 -4.93 9.19
C ILE A 147 11.06 -3.98 9.81
N ALA A 148 9.95 -3.70 9.12
CA ALA A 148 8.90 -2.84 9.64
C ALA A 148 8.28 -3.39 10.94
N THR A 149 8.08 -4.70 11.03
CA THR A 149 7.60 -5.37 12.25
C THR A 149 8.60 -5.23 13.40
N GLY A 150 9.89 -5.36 13.11
CA GLY A 150 10.96 -5.14 14.09
C GLY A 150 10.94 -3.72 14.63
N PHE A 151 10.91 -2.70 13.74
CA PHE A 151 10.82 -1.30 14.16
C PHE A 151 9.56 -1.00 14.97
N TRP A 152 8.41 -1.52 14.55
CA TRP A 152 7.16 -1.39 15.31
C TRP A 152 7.30 -1.93 16.73
N PHE A 153 7.83 -3.15 16.88
CA PHE A 153 8.00 -3.77 18.19
C PHE A 153 8.98 -3.00 19.07
N VAL A 154 10.12 -2.56 18.50
CA VAL A 154 11.09 -1.73 19.21
C VAL A 154 10.44 -0.45 19.71
N TRP A 155 9.75 0.29 18.83
CA TRP A 155 9.16 1.59 19.18
C TRP A 155 8.04 1.45 20.23
N THR A 156 7.14 0.47 20.06
CA THR A 156 6.06 0.22 21.03
C THR A 156 6.56 -0.23 22.40
N LYS A 157 7.67 -0.98 22.45
CA LYS A 157 8.29 -1.37 23.73
C LYS A 157 9.13 -0.26 24.34
N PHE A 158 9.75 0.59 23.52
CA PHE A 158 10.60 1.68 23.97
C PHE A 158 9.84 2.62 24.93
N PHE A 159 8.63 3.04 24.58
CA PHE A 159 7.82 3.87 25.49
C PHE A 159 7.53 3.19 26.82
N ASN A 160 7.18 1.91 26.82
CA ASN A 160 6.93 1.16 28.05
C ASN A 160 8.19 1.07 28.93
N ILE A 161 9.38 0.93 28.32
CA ILE A 161 10.65 0.91 29.04
C ILE A 161 10.92 2.26 29.69
N ILE A 162 10.78 3.35 28.93
CA ILE A 162 10.98 4.72 29.44
C ILE A 162 10.00 5.01 30.58
N GLU A 163 8.71 4.72 30.41
CA GLU A 163 7.68 4.93 31.44
C GLU A 163 7.96 4.10 32.71
N SER A 164 8.40 2.84 32.55
CA SER A 164 8.75 1.98 33.70
C SER A 164 10.05 2.38 34.39
N SER A 165 10.98 3.02 33.67
CA SER A 165 12.29 3.38 34.19
C SER A 165 12.31 4.74 34.88
N TYR A 166 11.52 5.70 34.37
CA TYR A 166 11.49 7.06 34.90
C TYR A 166 10.24 7.39 35.73
N GLY A 167 9.20 6.54 35.67
CA GLY A 167 8.04 6.67 36.53
C GLY A 167 8.35 6.34 37.99
N ARG A 168 7.47 6.75 38.89
CA ARG A 168 7.59 6.50 40.33
C ARG A 168 6.28 6.00 40.91
N CYS A 169 6.37 5.11 41.90
CA CYS A 169 5.21 4.71 42.68
C CYS A 169 4.76 5.86 43.61
N SER A 170 3.46 5.99 43.85
CA SER A 170 2.87 6.95 44.81
C SER A 170 3.41 6.74 46.23
N VAL A 171 3.76 5.49 46.58
CA VAL A 171 4.30 5.10 47.87
C VAL A 171 5.78 4.73 47.73
N ARG A 172 6.59 5.16 48.70
CA ARG A 172 8.03 4.81 48.76
C ARG A 172 8.20 3.33 49.10
N GLY A 173 9.15 2.65 48.45
CA GLY A 173 9.47 1.23 48.72
C GLY A 173 9.21 0.27 47.55
N PHE A 174 8.70 0.75 46.43
CA PHE A 174 8.53 -0.03 45.21
C PHE A 174 9.31 0.60 44.04
N ASP A 175 10.35 -0.09 43.58
CA ASP A 175 11.18 0.36 42.46
C ASP A 175 10.63 -0.08 41.09
N SER A 176 9.72 -1.04 41.06
CA SER A 176 9.13 -1.54 39.81
C SER A 176 7.65 -1.19 39.68
N LYS A 177 7.25 -0.81 38.45
CA LYS A 177 5.85 -0.56 38.08
C LYS A 177 4.96 -1.76 38.41
N SER A 178 5.43 -2.97 38.14
CA SER A 178 4.66 -4.20 38.38
C SER A 178 4.44 -4.47 39.87
N SER A 179 5.43 -4.26 40.74
CA SER A 179 5.25 -4.46 42.19
C SER A 179 4.36 -3.39 42.81
N CYS A 180 4.50 -2.12 42.39
CA CYS A 180 3.65 -1.01 42.83
C CYS A 180 2.16 -1.26 42.49
N LEU A 181 1.87 -1.61 41.23
CA LEU A 181 0.49 -1.86 40.78
C LEU A 181 -0.10 -3.12 41.41
N LYS A 182 0.69 -4.18 41.63
CA LYS A 182 0.24 -5.39 42.33
C LYS A 182 -0.13 -5.13 43.79
N ALA A 183 0.55 -4.18 44.45
CA ALA A 183 0.22 -3.74 45.80
C ALA A 183 -1.00 -2.80 45.85
N GLY A 184 -1.61 -2.47 44.70
CA GLY A 184 -2.77 -1.58 44.62
C GLY A 184 -2.42 -0.09 44.67
N HIS A 185 -1.15 0.27 44.48
CA HIS A 185 -0.70 1.66 44.48
C HIS A 185 -0.65 2.24 43.06
N LEU A 186 -0.78 3.56 42.97
CA LEU A 186 -0.74 4.30 41.69
C LEU A 186 0.71 4.51 41.22
N TRP A 187 0.95 4.31 39.93
CA TRP A 187 2.22 4.64 39.28
C TRP A 187 2.11 6.01 38.59
N SER A 188 2.96 6.96 38.97
CA SER A 188 3.09 8.26 38.32
C SER A 188 4.15 8.16 37.22
N GLY A 189 3.70 7.93 36.00
CA GLY A 189 4.52 7.91 34.79
C GLY A 189 4.26 9.12 33.89
N PHE A 190 4.97 9.18 32.77
CA PHE A 190 4.67 10.07 31.66
C PHE A 190 3.56 9.43 30.81
N ASP A 191 2.30 9.63 31.21
CA ASP A 191 1.08 9.26 30.48
C ASP A 191 0.11 10.44 30.43
#